data_AF-A0A0F7VMI2-F1
#
_entry.id   AF-A0A0F7VMI2-F1
#
_cell.length_a   1.000
_cell.length_b   1.000
_cell.length_c   1.000
_cell.angle_alpha   90.00
_cell.angle_beta   90.00
_cell.angle_gamma   90.00
#
_symmetry.space_group_name_H-M   'P 1'
#
loop_
_entity.id
_entity.type
_entity.pdbx_description
1 polymer ?
#
loop_
_entity_poly.entity_id
_entity_poly.type
_entity_poly.pdbx_seq_one_letter_code
_entity_poly.pdbx_strand_id
1 'polypeptide(L)'
;MITVLLRVTAVCALGGALAACGTAQPPEAPRPAASVVPASPAPARPPTLAPGPAGLAPVFENGPRTPDRTVALTFDADMTADQGPRAAAGERFDNPRLIAALRELKVPATVFMTGRWAEEYPDQARSIGRDPLFEVANHSYSHHAFTGDCYGLPTVPAHRMRAEVERAYTAFRAAGVPDAKPYFRFPGGCYDQRALRAIAATGVTAVQWDVVSGDAFATDADAVARQILDGVRPGSVVVLHCTRSAAPATERAVRAVVPELRRQGYRLVKVSELIGAAAVRR
;
A
#
# COMPACT_ATOMS: atom_id res chain seq x y z
N MET A 1 11.96 58.56 -55.29
CA MET A 1 11.25 58.47 -56.59
C MET A 1 10.76 57.04 -56.71
N ILE A 2 9.49 56.68 -56.95
CA ILE A 2 8.25 57.42 -57.29
C ILE A 2 7.02 56.62 -56.76
N THR A 3 5.95 57.35 -56.38
CA THR A 3 4.47 57.16 -56.43
C THR A 3 3.92 55.85 -57.11
N VAL A 4 2.73 55.28 -56.83
CA VAL A 4 1.38 55.87 -56.54
C VAL A 4 0.60 55.12 -55.41
N LEU A 5 -0.75 55.07 -55.44
CA LEU A 5 -1.62 55.42 -54.28
C LEU A 5 -3.16 55.16 -54.50
N LEU A 6 -3.94 54.92 -53.42
CA LEU A 6 -5.44 54.96 -53.28
C LEU A 6 -6.30 53.85 -54.00
N ARG A 7 -7.26 53.14 -53.33
CA ARG A 7 -8.75 53.35 -53.14
C ARG A 7 -9.62 53.14 -54.43
N VAL A 8 -10.91 52.72 -54.47
CA VAL A 8 -11.98 52.32 -53.49
C VAL A 8 -13.11 51.46 -54.18
N THR A 9 -14.14 51.06 -53.41
CA THR A 9 -15.28 50.12 -53.64
C THR A 9 -16.34 50.37 -54.74
N ALA A 10 -17.09 49.32 -55.14
CA ALA A 10 -18.42 49.34 -55.79
C ALA A 10 -19.33 48.18 -55.26
N VAL A 11 -20.66 48.18 -55.54
CA VAL A 11 -21.70 47.50 -54.70
C VAL A 11 -22.99 47.01 -55.46
N CYS A 12 -23.51 45.80 -55.11
CA CYS A 12 -24.87 45.23 -55.41
C CYS A 12 -25.27 44.97 -56.90
N ALA A 13 -26.30 44.19 -57.31
CA ALA A 13 -27.45 43.52 -56.64
C ALA A 13 -28.09 42.33 -57.44
N LEU A 14 -29.00 41.59 -56.78
CA LEU A 14 -30.29 41.00 -57.27
C LEU A 14 -30.40 39.83 -58.31
N GLY A 15 -31.09 38.76 -57.89
CA GLY A 15 -32.31 38.24 -58.58
C GLY A 15 -32.25 36.90 -59.37
N GLY A 16 -33.18 35.98 -59.09
CA GLY A 16 -33.45 34.78 -59.91
C GLY A 16 -34.15 33.64 -59.15
N ALA A 17 -35.11 32.92 -59.76
CA ALA A 17 -36.02 32.01 -59.05
C ALA A 17 -36.16 30.59 -59.67
N LEU A 18 -36.57 29.64 -58.82
CA LEU A 18 -37.31 28.38 -59.10
C LEU A 18 -36.88 27.46 -60.27
N ALA A 19 -36.43 26.25 -59.93
CA ALA A 19 -36.83 25.01 -60.61
C ALA A 19 -36.57 23.79 -59.69
N ALA A 20 -37.54 22.86 -59.62
CA ALA A 20 -37.36 21.59 -58.92
C ALA A 20 -37.20 20.45 -59.93
N CYS A 21 -36.08 19.73 -59.86
CA CYS A 21 -35.89 18.43 -60.51
C CYS A 21 -35.09 17.54 -59.55
N GLY A 22 -35.59 16.32 -59.29
CA GLY A 22 -34.97 15.41 -58.34
C GLY A 22 -33.66 14.83 -58.88
N THR A 23 -32.65 14.74 -58.02
CA THR A 23 -31.41 13.99 -58.28
C THR A 23 -31.32 12.85 -57.28
N ALA A 24 -31.19 11.62 -57.76
CA ALA A 24 -31.03 10.44 -56.91
C ALA A 24 -29.69 10.53 -56.15
N GLN A 25 -29.74 10.28 -54.84
CA GLN A 25 -28.57 10.32 -53.97
C GLN A 25 -27.74 9.04 -54.17
N PRO A 26 -26.42 9.11 -54.45
CA PRO A 26 -25.58 7.93 -54.55
C PRO A 26 -25.46 7.22 -53.20
N PRO A 27 -25.20 5.90 -53.17
CA PRO A 27 -25.19 5.12 -51.93
C PRO A 27 -24.09 5.60 -50.97
N GLU A 28 -24.48 5.86 -49.71
CA GLU A 28 -23.56 6.25 -48.63
C GLU A 28 -22.63 5.09 -48.31
N ALA A 29 -21.31 5.31 -48.38
CA ALA A 29 -20.32 4.31 -47.99
C ALA A 29 -20.44 4.02 -46.47
N PRO A 30 -20.33 2.75 -46.04
CA PRO A 30 -20.52 2.39 -44.64
C PRO A 30 -19.48 3.09 -43.75
N ARG A 31 -19.96 3.92 -42.82
CA ARG A 31 -19.11 4.58 -41.82
C ARG A 31 -18.41 3.50 -40.98
N PRO A 32 -17.09 3.60 -40.73
CA PRO A 32 -16.42 2.68 -39.83
C PRO A 32 -17.08 2.77 -38.46
N ALA A 33 -17.45 1.62 -37.89
CA ALA A 33 -18.02 1.56 -36.56
C ALA A 33 -17.04 2.20 -35.56
N ALA A 34 -17.52 3.19 -34.80
CA ALA A 34 -16.70 3.84 -33.78
C ALA A 34 -16.18 2.77 -32.80
N SER A 35 -14.86 2.60 -32.74
CA SER A 35 -14.25 1.67 -31.79
C SER A 35 -14.62 2.11 -30.38
N VAL A 36 -15.46 1.32 -29.72
CA VAL A 36 -15.77 1.49 -28.30
C VAL A 36 -14.50 1.15 -27.55
N VAL A 37 -13.70 2.18 -27.25
CA VAL A 37 -12.59 2.08 -26.30
C VAL A 37 -13.17 1.55 -24.99
N PRO A 38 -12.72 0.41 -24.47
CA PRO A 38 -13.22 -0.10 -23.21
C PRO A 38 -12.99 0.95 -22.13
N ALA A 39 -14.05 1.32 -21.40
CA ALA A 39 -13.89 2.17 -20.23
C ALA A 39 -12.90 1.51 -19.27
N SER A 40 -11.83 2.21 -18.92
CA SER A 40 -10.85 1.70 -17.96
C SER A 40 -11.58 1.30 -16.67
N PRO A 41 -11.44 0.07 -16.18
CA PRO A 41 -12.18 -0.37 -15.01
C PRO A 41 -11.83 0.53 -13.83
N ALA A 42 -12.84 0.94 -13.06
CA ALA A 42 -12.61 1.61 -11.79
C ALA A 42 -11.64 0.77 -10.94
N PRO A 43 -10.70 1.39 -10.21
CA PRO A 43 -9.69 0.65 -9.46
C PRO A 43 -10.39 -0.35 -8.54
N ALA A 44 -10.13 -1.64 -8.76
CA ALA A 44 -10.71 -2.70 -7.96
C ALA A 44 -10.39 -2.45 -6.48
N ARG A 45 -11.39 -2.57 -5.61
CA ARG A 45 -11.17 -2.44 -4.16
C ARG A 45 -10.06 -3.42 -3.75
N PRO A 46 -9.10 -3.02 -2.89
CA PRO A 46 -8.07 -3.93 -2.40
C PRO A 46 -8.72 -5.21 -1.85
N PRO A 47 -8.22 -6.40 -2.21
CA PRO A 47 -8.85 -7.65 -1.80
C PRO A 47 -8.75 -7.80 -0.29
N THR A 48 -9.87 -8.06 0.38
CA THR A 48 -9.95 -8.43 1.79
C THR A 48 -10.48 -9.85 1.93
N LEU A 49 -10.20 -10.48 3.06
CA LEU A 49 -10.85 -11.74 3.41
C LEU A 49 -12.28 -11.47 3.89
N ALA A 50 -13.18 -12.43 3.64
CA ALA A 50 -14.51 -12.43 4.23
C ALA A 50 -14.42 -12.57 5.77
N PRO A 51 -15.38 -12.02 6.55
CA PRO A 51 -15.39 -12.13 8.01
C PRO A 51 -15.23 -13.57 8.51
N GLY A 52 -14.52 -13.72 9.63
CA GLY A 52 -14.30 -15.01 10.27
C GLY A 52 -15.55 -15.53 11.01
N PRO A 53 -15.48 -16.78 11.53
CA PRO A 53 -16.54 -17.35 12.36
C PRO A 53 -16.94 -16.42 13.51
N ALA A 54 -18.23 -16.44 13.87
CA ALA A 54 -18.82 -15.56 14.89
C ALA A 54 -18.57 -14.05 14.67
N GLY A 55 -18.37 -13.62 13.42
CA GLY A 55 -18.20 -12.22 13.03
C GLY A 55 -16.85 -11.61 13.45
N LEU A 56 -15.83 -12.42 13.70
CA LEU A 56 -14.48 -11.95 14.02
C LEU A 56 -13.80 -11.36 12.78
N ALA A 57 -12.88 -10.40 12.99
CA ALA A 57 -11.97 -9.98 11.94
C ALA A 57 -11.17 -11.18 11.42
N PRO A 58 -11.07 -11.39 10.09
CA PRO A 58 -10.33 -12.51 9.52
C PRO A 58 -8.82 -12.29 9.64
N VAL A 59 -8.07 -13.36 9.88
CA VAL A 59 -6.60 -13.34 9.97
C VAL A 59 -6.00 -13.96 8.71
N PHE A 60 -4.96 -13.32 8.18
CA PHE A 60 -4.14 -13.77 7.06
C PHE A 60 -2.68 -13.87 7.50
N GLU A 61 -2.14 -15.10 7.52
CA GLU A 61 -0.74 -15.37 7.91
C GLU A 61 0.17 -15.58 6.69
N ASN A 62 -0.34 -16.24 5.64
CA ASN A 62 0.39 -16.49 4.39
C ASN A 62 -0.55 -16.66 3.19
N GLY A 63 -0.03 -16.41 1.99
CA GLY A 63 -0.67 -16.73 0.72
C GLY A 63 -0.61 -18.23 0.37
N PRO A 64 -1.20 -18.62 -0.78
CA PRO A 64 -1.20 -20.01 -1.23
C PRO A 64 0.20 -20.57 -1.47
N ARG A 65 0.43 -21.85 -1.14
CA ARG A 65 1.70 -22.55 -1.37
C ARG A 65 1.81 -23.04 -2.82
N THR A 66 1.87 -22.11 -3.76
CA THR A 66 1.85 -22.37 -5.21
C THR A 66 3.24 -22.58 -5.82
N PRO A 67 3.33 -23.17 -7.03
CA PRO A 67 4.56 -23.14 -7.84
C PRO A 67 4.99 -21.72 -8.24
N ASP A 68 4.06 -20.76 -8.35
CA ASP A 68 4.42 -19.33 -8.39
C ASP A 68 5.01 -18.94 -7.03
N ARG A 69 6.33 -18.77 -7.01
CA ARG A 69 7.16 -18.54 -5.82
C ARG A 69 7.03 -17.09 -5.34
N THR A 70 5.85 -16.67 -4.96
CA THR A 70 5.63 -15.32 -4.41
C THR A 70 6.07 -15.23 -2.96
N VAL A 71 6.57 -14.07 -2.54
CA VAL A 71 6.83 -13.76 -1.12
C VAL A 71 6.62 -12.27 -0.88
N ALA A 72 5.94 -11.91 0.22
CA ALA A 72 5.76 -10.52 0.62
C ALA A 72 6.74 -10.16 1.73
N LEU A 73 7.58 -9.15 1.48
CA LEU A 73 8.36 -8.49 2.53
C LEU A 73 7.49 -7.38 3.13
N THR A 74 7.25 -7.43 4.43
CA THR A 74 6.42 -6.47 5.15
C THR A 74 7.20 -5.79 6.24
N PHE A 75 6.93 -4.50 6.46
CA PHE A 75 7.73 -3.66 7.35
C PHE A 75 6.83 -2.91 8.33
N ASP A 76 7.06 -3.13 9.62
CA ASP A 76 6.32 -2.46 10.68
C ASP A 76 7.06 -1.14 11.02
N ALA A 77 6.38 -0.01 10.83
CA ALA A 77 6.93 1.34 11.01
C ALA A 77 6.40 1.90 12.33
N ASP A 78 7.16 1.60 13.39
CA ASP A 78 6.68 1.68 14.76
C ASP A 78 7.06 3.00 15.40
N MET A 79 6.07 3.59 16.05
CA MET A 79 6.30 4.58 17.07
C MET A 79 5.19 4.45 18.10
N THR A 80 5.57 4.21 19.35
CA THR A 80 4.65 4.21 20.48
C THR A 80 4.24 5.64 20.81
N ALA A 81 2.97 5.86 21.18
CA ALA A 81 2.47 7.20 21.52
C ALA A 81 3.34 7.92 22.56
N ASP A 82 3.90 7.17 23.51
CA ASP A 82 4.72 7.65 24.62
C ASP A 82 6.18 8.00 24.21
N GLN A 83 6.59 7.71 22.96
CA GLN A 83 7.94 7.99 22.46
C GLN A 83 8.12 9.42 21.91
N GLY A 84 7.06 10.25 21.88
CA GLY A 84 7.13 11.65 21.43
C GLY A 84 8.29 12.46 22.06
N PRO A 85 8.53 12.42 23.39
CA PRO A 85 9.66 13.10 24.02
C PRO A 85 11.04 12.60 23.53
N ARG A 86 11.17 11.32 23.18
CA ARG A 86 12.42 10.75 22.62
C ARG A 86 12.67 11.26 21.19
N ALA A 87 11.61 11.33 20.37
CA ALA A 87 11.70 11.92 19.03
C ALA A 87 12.05 13.42 19.09
N ALA A 88 11.42 14.17 19.99
CA ALA A 88 11.75 15.59 20.25
C ALA A 88 13.19 15.80 20.76
N ALA A 89 13.77 14.82 21.47
CA ALA A 89 15.17 14.79 21.87
C ALA A 89 16.14 14.35 20.74
N GLY A 90 15.63 14.08 19.53
CA GLY A 90 16.42 13.74 18.35
C GLY A 90 16.52 12.26 18.01
N GLU A 91 15.84 11.36 18.74
CA GLU A 91 15.78 9.95 18.36
C GLU A 91 14.98 9.77 17.04
N ARG A 92 15.41 8.83 16.21
CA ARG A 92 14.84 8.57 14.88
C ARG A 92 14.21 7.18 14.83
N PHE A 93 12.88 7.17 14.81
CA PHE A 93 12.05 5.97 14.61
C PHE A 93 11.75 5.71 13.12
N ASP A 94 12.28 6.54 12.22
CA ASP A 94 12.25 6.33 10.77
C ASP A 94 13.57 5.78 10.22
N ASN A 95 13.48 4.96 9.17
CA ASN A 95 14.65 4.46 8.42
C ASN A 95 14.60 4.86 6.93
N PRO A 96 14.97 6.10 6.57
CA PRO A 96 14.91 6.57 5.19
C PRO A 96 15.90 5.84 4.28
N ARG A 97 16.99 5.26 4.81
CA ARG A 97 17.93 4.45 4.04
C ARG A 97 17.34 3.10 3.63
N LEU A 98 16.56 2.45 4.50
CA LEU A 98 15.79 1.26 4.15
C LEU A 98 14.77 1.56 3.03
N ILE A 99 14.02 2.65 3.12
CA ILE A 99 13.07 3.04 2.07
C ILE A 99 13.80 3.34 0.74
N ALA A 100 14.97 3.98 0.78
CA ALA A 100 15.81 4.17 -0.41
C ALA A 100 16.31 2.83 -0.99
N ALA A 101 16.80 1.92 -0.15
CA ALA A 101 17.25 0.59 -0.56
C ALA A 101 16.13 -0.22 -1.24
N LEU A 102 14.90 -0.18 -0.69
CA LEU A 102 13.74 -0.84 -1.30
C LEU A 102 13.41 -0.27 -2.69
N ARG A 103 13.51 1.06 -2.87
CA ARG A 103 13.33 1.75 -4.16
C ARG A 103 14.42 1.38 -5.16
N GLU A 104 15.70 1.46 -4.77
CA GLU A 104 16.86 1.09 -5.58
C GLU A 104 16.74 -0.36 -6.08
N LEU A 105 16.39 -1.27 -5.17
CA LEU A 105 16.22 -2.69 -5.47
C LEU A 105 14.89 -3.01 -6.16
N LYS A 106 13.98 -2.04 -6.32
CA LYS A 106 12.62 -2.20 -6.88
C LYS A 106 11.84 -3.32 -6.19
N VAL A 107 11.76 -3.25 -4.87
CA VAL A 107 11.09 -4.25 -4.00
C VAL A 107 9.67 -3.80 -3.69
N PRO A 108 8.63 -4.42 -4.28
CA PRO A 108 7.27 -4.18 -3.83
C PRO A 108 7.11 -4.69 -2.39
N ALA A 109 6.49 -3.89 -1.53
CA ALA A 109 6.40 -4.15 -0.10
C ALA A 109 5.15 -3.52 0.53
N THR A 110 4.71 -4.04 1.66
CA THR A 110 3.61 -3.47 2.46
C THR A 110 4.15 -2.99 3.80
N VAL A 111 3.98 -1.69 4.09
CA VAL A 111 4.41 -1.03 5.32
C VAL A 111 3.21 -0.91 6.27
N PHE A 112 3.24 -1.58 7.41
CA PHE A 112 2.25 -1.42 8.48
C PHE A 112 2.70 -0.25 9.35
N MET A 113 2.00 0.87 9.27
CA MET A 113 2.42 2.14 9.86
C MET A 113 1.61 2.45 11.11
N THR A 114 2.23 2.96 12.18
CA THR A 114 1.44 3.47 13.32
C THR A 114 0.91 4.87 12.99
N GLY A 115 -0.28 5.19 13.50
CA GLY A 115 -0.84 6.53 13.38
C GLY A 115 0.07 7.61 13.97
N ARG A 116 0.74 7.30 15.11
CA ARG A 116 1.74 8.18 15.71
C ARG A 116 2.95 8.41 14.81
N TRP A 117 3.47 7.36 14.17
CA TRP A 117 4.60 7.47 13.24
C TRP A 117 4.26 8.38 12.05
N ALA A 118 3.03 8.30 11.53
CA ALA A 118 2.55 9.16 10.45
C ALA A 118 2.39 10.64 10.85
N GLU A 119 2.10 10.93 12.12
CA GLU A 119 2.08 12.30 12.67
C GLU A 119 3.49 12.87 12.88
N GLU A 120 4.46 12.03 13.26
CA GLU A 120 5.86 12.41 13.49
C GLU A 120 6.62 12.63 12.17
N TYR A 121 6.40 11.76 11.17
CA TYR A 121 7.12 11.77 9.89
C TYR A 121 6.18 11.94 8.67
N PRO A 122 5.33 13.00 8.61
CA PRO A 122 4.25 13.11 7.64
C PRO A 122 4.71 13.15 6.18
N ASP A 123 5.85 13.79 5.90
CA ASP A 123 6.41 13.83 4.54
C ASP A 123 6.96 12.47 4.08
N GLN A 124 7.51 11.67 5.00
CA GLN A 124 7.95 10.31 4.69
C GLN A 124 6.76 9.35 4.57
N ALA A 125 5.75 9.48 5.43
CA ALA A 125 4.48 8.76 5.31
C ALA A 125 3.85 9.02 3.94
N ARG A 126 3.75 10.30 3.53
CA ARG A 126 3.27 10.72 2.20
C ARG A 126 4.15 10.18 1.06
N SER A 127 5.47 10.18 1.24
CA SER A 127 6.42 9.65 0.25
C SER A 127 6.24 8.15 0.04
N ILE A 128 6.02 7.37 1.11
CA ILE A 128 5.75 5.93 1.03
C ILE A 128 4.36 5.69 0.42
N GLY A 129 3.33 6.37 0.93
CA GLY A 129 1.93 6.15 0.53
C GLY A 129 1.56 6.59 -0.89
N ARG A 130 2.42 7.37 -1.56
CA ARG A 130 2.27 7.77 -2.98
C ARG A 130 3.20 7.00 -3.93
N ASP A 131 4.03 6.12 -3.41
CA ASP A 131 4.95 5.30 -4.20
C ASP A 131 4.22 4.03 -4.69
N PRO A 132 4.09 3.79 -6.01
CA PRO A 132 3.39 2.60 -6.52
C PRO A 132 4.06 1.28 -6.12
N LEU A 133 5.32 1.33 -5.70
CA LEU A 133 6.05 0.18 -5.18
C LEU A 133 5.47 -0.29 -3.85
N PHE A 134 4.94 0.62 -3.02
CA PHE A 134 4.56 0.34 -1.65
C PHE A 134 3.04 0.27 -1.44
N GLU A 135 2.66 -0.37 -0.34
CA GLU A 135 1.37 -0.20 0.31
C GLU A 135 1.59 0.35 1.71
N VAL A 136 0.67 1.21 2.18
CA VAL A 136 0.55 1.55 3.60
C VAL A 136 -0.65 0.81 4.16
N ALA A 137 -0.46 0.15 5.28
CA ALA A 137 -1.45 -0.58 6.07
C ALA A 137 -1.41 -0.09 7.53
N ASN A 138 -2.38 -0.50 8.34
CA ASN A 138 -2.61 0.04 9.68
C ASN A 138 -1.90 -0.79 10.77
N HIS A 139 -1.13 -0.14 11.65
CA HIS A 139 -0.47 -0.78 12.80
C HIS A 139 -0.90 -0.18 14.15
N SER A 140 -2.20 0.13 14.28
CA SER A 140 -2.79 0.93 15.38
C SER A 140 -2.32 2.39 15.40
N TYR A 141 -2.87 3.21 16.29
CA TYR A 141 -2.40 4.59 16.43
C TYR A 141 -1.18 4.65 17.36
N SER A 142 -1.30 4.03 18.53
CA SER A 142 -0.39 4.18 19.68
C SER A 142 0.72 3.14 19.77
N HIS A 143 0.70 2.09 18.94
CA HIS A 143 1.55 0.90 19.09
C HIS A 143 1.43 0.21 20.47
N HIS A 144 0.29 0.39 21.15
CA HIS A 144 -0.06 -0.35 22.37
C HIS A 144 -0.65 -1.72 22.00
N ALA A 145 -0.35 -2.74 22.79
CA ALA A 145 -0.79 -4.12 22.56
C ALA A 145 -2.30 -4.31 22.80
N PHE A 146 -2.90 -5.25 22.10
CA PHE A 146 -4.33 -5.57 22.24
C PHE A 146 -4.59 -6.72 23.23
N THR A 147 -3.53 -7.33 23.76
CA THR A 147 -3.56 -8.29 24.88
C THR A 147 -2.73 -7.76 26.05
N GLY A 148 -2.84 -8.40 27.21
CA GLY A 148 -1.81 -8.27 28.26
C GLY A 148 -0.48 -8.87 27.80
N ASP A 149 0.60 -8.50 28.50
CA ASP A 149 1.92 -9.14 28.50
C ASP A 149 2.58 -9.35 27.11
N CYS A 150 2.25 -8.50 26.14
CA CYS A 150 2.81 -8.55 24.79
C CYS A 150 4.13 -7.75 24.73
N TYR A 151 5.27 -8.42 24.90
CA TYR A 151 6.62 -7.87 24.73
C TYR A 151 6.91 -6.55 25.47
N GLY A 152 6.24 -6.32 26.61
CA GLY A 152 6.38 -5.10 27.41
C GLY A 152 5.67 -3.85 26.86
N LEU A 153 4.86 -3.98 25.80
CA LEU A 153 4.01 -2.91 25.31
C LEU A 153 2.87 -2.59 26.30
N PRO A 154 2.50 -1.32 26.52
CA PRO A 154 1.28 -0.97 27.24
C PRO A 154 0.04 -1.54 26.55
N THR A 155 -1.02 -1.87 27.30
CA THR A 155 -2.22 -2.53 26.75
C THR A 155 -3.37 -1.55 26.48
N VAL A 156 -4.01 -1.67 25.32
CA VAL A 156 -5.21 -0.92 24.93
C VAL A 156 -6.46 -1.46 25.68
N PRO A 157 -7.24 -0.60 26.37
CA PRO A 157 -8.54 -0.98 26.93
C PRO A 157 -9.53 -1.45 25.84
N ALA A 158 -10.40 -2.44 26.11
CA ALA A 158 -11.30 -3.08 25.12
C ALA A 158 -12.06 -2.10 24.21
N HIS A 159 -13.04 -1.38 24.75
CA HIS A 159 -12.84 0.05 24.95
C HIS A 159 -12.50 0.88 23.70
N ARG A 160 -11.18 1.01 23.50
CA ARG A 160 -10.52 1.89 22.54
C ARG A 160 -9.88 1.12 21.38
N MET A 161 -9.90 -0.21 21.37
CA MET A 161 -9.28 -1.04 20.32
C MET A 161 -9.75 -0.67 18.91
N ARG A 162 -11.05 -0.43 18.73
CA ARG A 162 -11.60 0.08 17.46
C ARG A 162 -11.08 1.49 17.14
N ALA A 163 -11.09 2.38 18.13
CA ALA A 163 -10.66 3.76 17.96
C ALA A 163 -9.17 3.88 17.61
N GLU A 164 -8.32 2.96 18.07
CA GLU A 164 -6.90 2.88 17.67
C GLU A 164 -6.74 2.66 16.14
N VAL A 165 -7.55 1.77 15.56
CA VAL A 165 -7.56 1.52 14.11
C VAL A 165 -8.09 2.75 13.36
N GLU A 166 -9.22 3.30 13.78
CA GLU A 166 -9.88 4.44 13.12
C GLU A 166 -9.06 5.74 13.21
N ARG A 167 -8.39 5.97 14.34
CA ARG A 167 -7.49 7.12 14.56
C ARG A 167 -6.24 7.02 13.71
N ALA A 168 -5.65 5.83 13.54
CA ALA A 168 -4.52 5.64 12.63
C ALA A 168 -4.88 5.96 11.17
N TYR A 169 -6.01 5.46 10.67
CA TYR A 169 -6.51 5.87 9.33
C TYR A 169 -6.78 7.37 9.21
N THR A 170 -7.16 8.03 10.30
CA THR A 170 -7.33 9.49 10.34
C THR A 170 -5.99 10.23 10.24
N ALA A 171 -4.97 9.77 10.97
CA ALA A 171 -3.60 10.28 10.85
C ALA A 171 -3.02 10.08 9.44
N PHE A 172 -3.23 8.91 8.81
CA PHE A 172 -2.77 8.65 7.43
C PHE A 172 -3.38 9.63 6.43
N ARG A 173 -4.69 9.89 6.52
CA ARG A 173 -5.35 10.90 5.66
C ARG A 173 -4.76 12.29 5.88
N ALA A 174 -4.50 12.69 7.12
CA ALA A 174 -3.88 13.97 7.44
C ALA A 174 -2.43 14.09 6.93
N ALA A 175 -1.64 13.02 7.00
CA ALA A 175 -0.29 12.97 6.43
C ALA A 175 -0.28 13.05 4.89
N GLY A 176 -1.37 12.65 4.23
CA GLY A 176 -1.51 12.64 2.78
C GLY A 176 -1.42 11.26 2.14
N VAL A 177 -1.79 10.22 2.90
CA VAL A 177 -1.92 8.80 2.51
C VAL A 177 -3.40 8.39 2.56
N PRO A 178 -4.24 8.82 1.59
CA PRO A 178 -5.67 8.53 1.61
C PRO A 178 -5.99 7.06 1.28
N ASP A 179 -5.16 6.40 0.46
CA ASP A 179 -5.42 5.07 -0.10
C ASP A 179 -4.80 3.91 0.70
N ALA A 180 -4.61 4.13 2.02
CA ALA A 180 -4.15 3.11 2.95
C ALA A 180 -5.05 1.87 2.90
N LYS A 181 -4.44 0.68 2.85
CA LYS A 181 -5.16 -0.56 2.62
C LYS A 181 -6.00 -0.96 3.85
N PRO A 182 -7.13 -1.67 3.65
CA PRO A 182 -7.96 -2.23 4.73
C PRO A 182 -7.30 -3.46 5.38
N TYR A 183 -6.00 -3.34 5.70
CA TYR A 183 -5.19 -4.34 6.38
C TYR A 183 -4.72 -3.77 7.70
N PHE A 184 -4.76 -4.59 8.73
CA PHE A 184 -4.35 -4.22 10.07
C PHE A 184 -3.38 -5.26 10.63
N ARG A 185 -2.33 -4.86 11.33
CA ARG A 185 -1.44 -5.76 12.06
C ARG A 185 -1.44 -5.37 13.53
N PHE A 186 -1.56 -6.35 14.42
CA PHE A 186 -1.53 -6.10 15.86
C PHE A 186 -0.10 -5.74 16.31
N PRO A 187 0.11 -4.67 17.10
CA PRO A 187 1.41 -4.38 17.72
C PRO A 187 1.97 -5.60 18.47
N GLY A 188 3.23 -5.95 18.19
CA GLY A 188 3.88 -7.16 18.70
C GLY A 188 3.27 -8.49 18.23
N GLY A 189 2.31 -8.46 17.31
CA GLY A 189 1.60 -9.64 16.80
C GLY A 189 0.61 -10.29 17.77
N CYS A 190 0.42 -9.74 18.97
CA CYS A 190 -0.43 -10.37 20.00
C CYS A 190 -1.91 -9.99 19.85
N TYR A 191 -2.78 -10.98 19.73
CA TYR A 191 -4.23 -10.81 19.69
C TYR A 191 -4.98 -11.98 20.31
N ASP A 192 -6.23 -11.74 20.69
CA ASP A 192 -7.20 -12.74 21.13
C ASP A 192 -8.54 -12.57 20.38
N GLN A 193 -9.53 -13.40 20.68
CA GLN A 193 -10.86 -13.27 20.07
C GLN A 193 -11.57 -11.95 20.43
N ARG A 194 -11.25 -11.33 21.58
CA ARG A 194 -11.82 -10.06 22.03
C ARG A 194 -11.27 -8.89 21.19
N ALA A 195 -9.97 -8.90 20.90
CA ALA A 195 -9.30 -7.99 20.01
C ALA A 195 -9.82 -8.10 18.56
N LEU A 196 -9.90 -9.33 18.02
CA LEU A 196 -10.48 -9.59 16.69
C LEU A 196 -11.95 -9.15 16.59
N ARG A 197 -12.74 -9.35 17.65
CA ARG A 197 -14.14 -8.89 17.71
C ARG A 197 -14.24 -7.37 17.77
N ALA A 198 -13.35 -6.71 18.51
CA ALA A 198 -13.35 -5.26 18.66
C ALA A 198 -13.03 -4.52 17.35
N ILE A 199 -12.11 -5.06 16.53
CA ILE A 199 -11.74 -4.44 15.24
C ILE A 199 -12.62 -4.88 14.07
N ALA A 200 -13.45 -5.93 14.19
CA ALA A 200 -14.25 -6.47 13.09
C ALA A 200 -15.12 -5.43 12.36
N ALA A 201 -15.72 -4.49 13.11
CA ALA A 201 -16.56 -3.43 12.57
C ALA A 201 -15.81 -2.41 11.68
N THR A 202 -14.47 -2.43 11.68
CA THR A 202 -13.64 -1.57 10.80
C THR A 202 -13.47 -2.15 9.39
N GLY A 203 -13.88 -3.40 9.16
CA GLY A 203 -13.80 -4.06 7.85
C GLY A 203 -12.38 -4.48 7.42
N VAL A 204 -11.39 -4.39 8.31
CA VAL A 204 -10.01 -4.78 8.01
C VAL A 204 -9.81 -6.29 8.00
N THR A 205 -8.87 -6.76 7.18
CA THR A 205 -8.24 -8.07 7.36
C THR A 205 -7.04 -7.92 8.30
N ALA A 206 -6.97 -8.72 9.37
CA ALA A 206 -5.78 -8.80 10.20
C ALA A 206 -4.68 -9.55 9.44
N VAL A 207 -3.47 -9.00 9.36
CA VAL A 207 -2.35 -9.56 8.60
C VAL A 207 -1.17 -9.79 9.52
N GLN A 208 -0.88 -11.06 9.74
CA GLN A 208 0.26 -11.55 10.52
C GLN A 208 1.40 -11.91 9.56
N TRP A 209 2.15 -12.97 9.85
CA TRP A 209 3.30 -13.45 9.10
C TRP A 209 3.51 -14.94 9.40
N ASP A 210 4.20 -15.64 8.52
CA ASP A 210 4.67 -17.01 8.77
C ASP A 210 6.21 -17.11 8.86
N VAL A 211 6.92 -16.00 8.64
CA VAL A 211 8.38 -15.89 8.76
C VAL A 211 8.73 -14.65 9.59
N VAL A 212 9.35 -14.87 10.76
CA VAL A 212 9.95 -13.81 11.59
C VAL A 212 11.39 -13.60 11.12
N SER A 213 11.75 -12.38 10.71
CA SER A 213 13.13 -12.10 10.26
C SER A 213 14.17 -12.06 11.39
N GLY A 214 13.73 -11.75 12.62
CA GLY A 214 14.62 -11.55 13.76
C GLY A 214 15.37 -10.21 13.73
N ASP A 215 14.93 -9.24 12.90
CA ASP A 215 15.62 -7.94 12.76
C ASP A 215 15.43 -6.98 13.93
N ALA A 216 14.38 -7.18 14.74
CA ALA A 216 14.14 -6.46 15.98
C ALA A 216 15.33 -6.60 16.94
N PHE A 217 15.93 -5.45 17.27
CA PHE A 217 17.14 -5.23 18.06
C PHE A 217 18.42 -5.88 17.52
N ALA A 218 18.38 -6.48 16.32
CA ALA A 218 19.54 -7.12 15.72
C ALA A 218 20.53 -6.11 15.15
N THR A 219 21.82 -6.37 15.37
CA THR A 219 22.95 -5.61 14.82
C THR A 219 23.70 -6.39 13.72
N ASP A 220 23.65 -7.73 13.74
CA ASP A 220 24.13 -8.60 12.66
C ASP A 220 23.06 -8.70 11.56
N ALA A 221 23.42 -8.24 10.36
CA ALA A 221 22.53 -8.27 9.20
C ALA A 221 22.56 -9.62 8.47
N ASP A 222 23.64 -10.39 8.59
CA ASP A 222 23.79 -11.67 7.94
C ASP A 222 23.03 -12.76 8.71
N ALA A 223 22.92 -12.63 10.04
CA ALA A 223 22.01 -13.45 10.85
C ALA A 223 20.55 -13.27 10.44
N VAL A 224 20.09 -12.02 10.35
CA VAL A 224 18.74 -11.67 9.86
C VAL A 224 18.52 -12.19 8.44
N ALA A 225 19.52 -12.02 7.55
CA ALA A 225 19.43 -12.51 6.18
C ALA A 225 19.29 -14.04 6.10
N ARG A 226 20.11 -14.80 6.85
CA ARG A 226 19.99 -16.27 6.96
C ARG A 226 18.62 -16.67 7.48
N GLN A 227 18.17 -16.09 8.59
CA GLN A 227 16.88 -16.40 9.19
C GLN A 227 15.69 -16.17 8.24
N ILE A 228 15.71 -15.12 7.42
CA ILE A 228 14.71 -14.93 6.37
C ILE A 228 14.83 -16.02 5.29
N LEU A 229 16.03 -16.24 4.75
CA LEU A 229 16.28 -17.16 3.63
C LEU A 229 15.97 -18.62 3.97
N ASP A 230 16.25 -19.05 5.20
CA ASP A 230 15.96 -20.39 5.70
C ASP A 230 14.45 -20.58 6.00
N GLY A 231 13.74 -19.50 6.32
CA GLY A 231 12.30 -19.53 6.66
C GLY A 231 11.34 -19.39 5.48
N VAL A 232 11.76 -18.74 4.38
CA VAL A 232 10.85 -18.47 3.25
C VAL A 232 10.45 -19.71 2.46
N ARG A 233 9.17 -19.71 2.08
CA ARG A 233 8.52 -20.69 1.21
C ARG A 233 7.49 -19.96 0.34
N PRO A 234 7.05 -20.52 -0.81
CA PRO A 234 6.08 -19.86 -1.68
C PRO A 234 4.83 -19.41 -0.92
N GLY A 235 4.37 -18.20 -1.17
CA GLY A 235 3.26 -17.55 -0.47
C GLY A 235 3.60 -16.94 0.90
N SER A 236 4.86 -16.97 1.37
CA SER A 236 5.20 -16.45 2.70
C SER A 236 5.02 -14.93 2.85
N VAL A 237 4.71 -14.53 4.08
CA VAL A 237 4.72 -13.14 4.54
C VAL A 237 5.82 -13.03 5.60
N VAL A 238 6.81 -12.19 5.32
CA VAL A 238 7.95 -11.95 6.21
C VAL A 238 7.74 -10.65 6.97
N VAL A 239 7.86 -10.68 8.30
CA VAL A 239 7.87 -9.47 9.13
C VAL A 239 9.30 -8.96 9.34
N LEU A 240 9.49 -7.67 9.07
CA LEU A 240 10.67 -6.85 9.33
C LEU A 240 10.19 -5.50 9.90
N HIS A 241 11.11 -4.63 10.30
CA HIS A 241 10.76 -3.32 10.88
C HIS A 241 11.45 -2.15 10.14
N CYS A 242 10.74 -1.03 10.05
CA CYS A 242 11.22 0.25 9.54
C CYS A 242 11.85 1.14 10.64
N THR A 243 11.80 0.70 11.89
CA THR A 243 12.12 1.50 13.07
C THR A 243 13.63 1.56 13.31
N ARG A 244 14.34 2.57 12.80
CA ARG A 244 15.83 2.59 12.80
C ARG A 244 16.47 2.38 14.18
N SER A 245 15.92 2.97 15.24
CA SER A 245 16.46 2.80 16.60
C SER A 245 16.22 1.41 17.19
N ALA A 246 15.20 0.69 16.71
CA ALA A 246 14.85 -0.66 17.15
C ALA A 246 15.29 -1.77 16.18
N ALA A 247 15.59 -1.49 14.92
CA ALA A 247 15.99 -2.47 13.91
C ALA A 247 17.10 -1.90 12.98
N PRO A 248 18.33 -1.71 13.51
CA PRO A 248 19.41 -1.02 12.79
C PRO A 248 20.05 -1.87 11.67
N ALA A 249 19.85 -3.18 11.66
CA ALA A 249 20.42 -4.09 10.65
C ALA A 249 19.56 -4.22 9.36
N THR A 250 18.26 -3.87 9.41
CA THR A 250 17.27 -4.25 8.38
C THR A 250 17.61 -3.78 6.97
N GLU A 251 18.17 -2.57 6.79
CA GLU A 251 18.61 -2.09 5.47
C GLU A 251 19.64 -3.05 4.85
N ARG A 252 20.65 -3.45 5.61
CA ARG A 252 21.73 -4.32 5.12
C ARG A 252 21.21 -5.73 4.86
N ALA A 253 20.35 -6.24 5.74
CA ALA A 253 19.71 -7.54 5.56
C ALA A 253 18.87 -7.58 4.28
N VAL A 254 18.04 -6.56 4.02
CA VAL A 254 17.25 -6.42 2.78
C VAL A 254 18.16 -6.38 1.54
N ARG A 255 19.29 -5.66 1.59
CA ARG A 255 20.27 -5.62 0.48
C ARG A 255 20.90 -6.98 0.19
N ALA A 256 21.06 -7.86 1.18
CA ALA A 256 21.55 -9.23 0.99
C ALA A 256 20.44 -10.22 0.55
N VAL A 257 19.26 -10.15 1.17
CA VAL A 257 18.15 -11.09 0.96
C VAL A 257 17.50 -10.93 -0.41
N VAL A 258 17.28 -9.70 -0.88
CA VAL A 258 16.50 -9.44 -2.11
C VAL A 258 17.13 -10.03 -3.37
N PRO A 259 18.45 -9.89 -3.64
CA PRO A 259 19.10 -10.59 -4.75
C PRO A 259 19.00 -12.10 -4.64
N GLU A 260 19.15 -12.66 -3.43
CA GLU A 260 19.16 -14.10 -3.20
C GLU A 260 17.78 -14.73 -3.38
N LEU A 261 16.71 -14.10 -2.85
CA LEU A 261 15.33 -14.52 -3.12
C LEU A 261 15.04 -14.57 -4.63
N ARG A 262 15.46 -13.53 -5.37
CA ARG A 262 15.32 -13.50 -6.84
C ARG A 262 16.12 -14.61 -7.52
N ARG A 263 17.34 -14.89 -7.06
CA ARG A 263 18.19 -16.00 -7.55
C ARG A 263 17.55 -17.37 -7.32
N GLN A 264 16.83 -17.55 -6.22
CA GLN A 264 16.04 -18.75 -5.90
C GLN A 264 14.68 -18.81 -6.65
N GLY A 265 14.42 -17.85 -7.55
CA GLY A 265 13.22 -17.77 -8.36
C GLY A 265 12.01 -17.14 -7.66
N TYR A 266 12.17 -16.51 -6.50
CA TYR A 266 11.07 -15.83 -5.83
C TYR A 266 10.71 -14.49 -6.50
N ARG A 267 9.40 -14.25 -6.65
CA ARG A 267 8.82 -12.97 -7.02
C ARG A 267 8.39 -12.23 -5.76
N LEU A 268 9.02 -11.09 -5.50
CA LEU A 268 8.60 -10.20 -4.41
C LEU A 268 7.27 -9.55 -4.79
N VAL A 269 6.33 -9.49 -3.84
CA VAL A 269 4.95 -9.00 -4.05
C VAL A 269 4.44 -8.20 -2.86
N LYS A 270 3.36 -7.44 -3.07
CA LYS A 270 2.59 -6.80 -1.99
C LYS A 270 1.65 -7.79 -1.30
N VAL A 271 1.24 -7.48 -0.07
CA VAL A 271 0.28 -8.29 0.71
C VAL A 271 -1.05 -8.45 -0.04
N SER A 272 -1.53 -7.40 -0.72
CA SER A 272 -2.76 -7.47 -1.52
C SER A 272 -2.72 -8.52 -2.63
N GLU A 273 -1.57 -8.76 -3.26
CA GLU A 273 -1.41 -9.81 -4.28
C GLU A 273 -1.58 -11.21 -3.67
N LEU A 274 -1.00 -11.45 -2.49
CA LEU A 274 -1.12 -12.73 -1.79
C LEU A 274 -2.55 -12.98 -1.28
N ILE A 275 -3.23 -11.95 -0.75
CA ILE A 275 -4.63 -12.05 -0.33
C ILE A 275 -5.55 -12.28 -1.54
N GLY A 276 -5.32 -11.57 -2.65
CA GLY A 276 -6.06 -11.77 -3.90
C GLY A 276 -5.91 -13.21 -4.43
N ALA A 277 -4.68 -13.74 -4.45
CA ALA A 277 -4.42 -15.12 -4.86
C ALA A 277 -5.08 -16.17 -3.93
N ALA A 278 -5.23 -15.86 -2.64
CA ALA A 278 -5.95 -16.71 -1.69
C ALA A 278 -7.49 -16.63 -1.87
N ALA A 279 -8.03 -15.45 -2.16
CA ALA A 279 -9.46 -15.22 -2.33
C ALA A 279 -10.03 -15.88 -3.59
N VAL A 280 -9.27 -15.90 -4.70
CA VAL A 280 -9.68 -16.52 -5.98
C VAL A 280 -9.68 -18.07 -5.93
N ARG A 281 -9.13 -18.68 -4.87
CA ARG A 281 -8.99 -20.14 -4.70
C ARG A 281 -9.96 -20.75 -3.69
N ARG A 282 -11.00 -20.02 -3.27
CA ARG A 282 -12.12 -20.51 -2.46
C ARG A 282 -13.37 -20.67 -3.31
#